data_AF-A0A0N0SI11-F1
#
_entry.id   AF-A0A0N0SI11-F1
#
_cell.length_a   1.000
_cell.length_b   1.000
_cell.length_c   1.000
_cell.angle_alpha   90.00
_cell.angle_beta   90.00
_cell.angle_gamma   90.00
#
_symmetry.space_group_name_H-M   'P 1'
#
loop_
_entity.id
_entity.type
_entity.pdbx_description
1 polymer ?
#
loop_
_entity_poly.entity_id
_entity_poly.type
_entity_poly.pdbx_seq_one_letter_code
_entity_poly.pdbx_strand_id
1 'polypeptide(L)'
;MLGPQEAARIREGIAAAVLGVSDDLADSLEHDAAGYLRLVDASRVGAEEAGRLLREAVQGARAAGHSWDTVGRVLGVSRQAAQQRFANKDKDAAPSGASGNPDAPERRILTPLTAFNEMAALADAGRDGWHLVGYGAFFHEVEASDHAWEHCRVPVVSGGRHRRLEADGWIAVGEGWFPWRYYKRPLPPAGTDDKH
;
A
#
# COMPACT_ATOMS: atom_id res chain seq x y z
N MET A 1 -4.04 23.46 12.28
CA MET A 1 -4.53 22.11 12.65
C MET A 1 -5.99 22.03 12.27
N LEU A 2 -6.52 20.81 12.11
CA LEU A 2 -7.92 20.58 11.72
C LEU A 2 -8.88 21.26 12.70
N GLY A 3 -9.91 21.92 12.17
CA GLY A 3 -11.01 22.46 12.94
C GLY A 3 -12.00 21.37 13.42
N PRO A 4 -12.88 21.68 14.39
CA PRO A 4 -13.81 20.70 14.95
C PRO A 4 -14.74 20.05 13.91
N GLN A 5 -15.19 20.81 12.91
CA GLN A 5 -16.06 20.31 11.84
C GLN A 5 -15.32 19.34 10.91
N GLU A 6 -14.06 19.63 10.58
CA GLU A 6 -13.27 18.75 9.72
C GLU A 6 -12.97 17.43 10.43
N ALA A 7 -12.65 17.49 11.73
CA ALA A 7 -12.48 16.30 12.56
C ALA A 7 -13.78 15.48 12.68
N ALA A 8 -14.95 16.15 12.74
CA ALA A 8 -16.25 15.47 12.74
C ALA A 8 -16.51 14.72 11.42
N ARG A 9 -16.27 15.36 10.27
CA ARG A 9 -16.41 14.71 8.96
C ARG A 9 -15.53 13.47 8.81
N ILE A 10 -14.29 13.52 9.31
CA ILE A 10 -13.39 12.36 9.30
C ILE A 10 -13.97 11.21 10.15
N ARG A 11 -14.43 11.52 11.37
CA ARG A 11 -15.03 10.51 12.24
C ARG A 11 -16.28 9.88 11.64
N GLU A 12 -17.16 10.71 11.07
CA GLU A 12 -18.37 10.24 10.39
C GLU A 12 -18.03 9.37 9.17
N GLY A 13 -17.04 9.77 8.36
CA GLY A 13 -16.60 8.96 7.21
C GLY A 13 -16.03 7.60 7.62
N ILE A 14 -15.25 7.53 8.70
CA ILE A 14 -14.73 6.26 9.23
C ILE A 14 -15.88 5.39 9.75
N ALA A 15 -16.80 5.97 10.53
CA ALA A 15 -17.96 5.23 11.03
C ALA A 15 -18.84 4.69 9.91
N ALA A 16 -19.11 5.50 8.89
CA ALA A 16 -19.85 5.09 7.71
C ALA A 16 -19.14 3.96 6.95
N ALA A 17 -17.82 4.02 6.81
CA ALA A 17 -17.04 2.95 6.17
C ALA A 17 -17.10 1.63 6.96
N VAL A 18 -17.02 1.69 8.29
CA VAL A 18 -17.12 0.51 9.16
C VAL A 18 -18.52 -0.12 9.13
N LEU A 19 -19.57 0.70 9.16
CA LEU A 19 -20.95 0.22 9.14
C LEU A 19 -21.40 -0.23 7.75
N GLY A 20 -20.81 0.32 6.68
CA GLY A 20 -21.13 -0.01 5.29
C GLY A 20 -20.43 -1.26 4.74
N VAL A 21 -19.79 -2.09 5.58
CA VAL A 21 -19.16 -3.35 5.13
C VAL A 21 -20.18 -4.34 4.59
N SER A 22 -21.40 -4.35 5.13
CA SER A 22 -22.53 -5.08 4.55
C SER A 22 -23.82 -4.30 4.76
N ASP A 23 -24.75 -4.42 3.81
CA ASP A 23 -26.02 -3.70 3.83
C ASP A 23 -26.87 -4.05 5.07
N ASP A 24 -26.63 -5.21 5.69
CA ASP A 24 -27.34 -5.74 6.85
C ASP A 24 -26.60 -5.53 8.18
N LEU A 25 -25.36 -5.02 8.19
CA LEU A 25 -24.56 -4.96 9.42
C LEU A 25 -25.24 -4.11 10.49
N ALA A 26 -25.70 -2.92 10.11
CA ALA A 26 -26.40 -2.00 11.01
C ALA A 26 -27.68 -2.64 11.58
N ASP A 27 -28.50 -3.25 10.73
CA ASP A 27 -29.75 -3.91 11.12
C ASP A 27 -29.49 -5.14 12.01
N SER A 28 -28.38 -5.85 11.77
CA SER A 28 -28.01 -7.04 12.54
C SER A 28 -27.59 -6.70 13.98
N LEU A 29 -27.08 -5.49 14.26
CA LEU A 29 -26.68 -5.08 15.61
C LEU A 29 -27.88 -4.98 16.58
N GLU A 30 -29.07 -4.76 16.05
CA GLU A 30 -30.30 -4.67 16.82
C GLU A 30 -30.90 -6.04 17.18
N HIS A 31 -30.53 -7.10 16.44
CA HIS A 31 -31.23 -8.38 16.46
C HIS A 31 -30.33 -9.61 16.66
N ASP A 32 -29.01 -9.48 16.47
CA ASP A 32 -28.04 -10.57 16.43
C ASP A 32 -26.75 -10.23 17.17
N ALA A 33 -26.43 -11.03 18.20
CA ALA A 33 -25.17 -10.90 18.95
C ALA A 33 -23.93 -11.12 18.06
N ALA A 34 -24.03 -11.92 17.00
CA ALA A 34 -22.93 -12.10 16.05
C ALA A 34 -22.67 -10.85 15.18
N GLY A 35 -23.64 -9.94 15.06
CA GLY A 35 -23.46 -8.63 14.44
C GLY A 35 -22.38 -7.80 15.12
N TYR A 36 -22.26 -7.89 16.46
CA TYR A 36 -21.21 -7.21 17.20
C TYR A 36 -19.81 -7.77 16.91
N LEU A 37 -19.68 -9.08 16.65
CA LEU A 37 -18.40 -9.66 16.25
C LEU A 37 -17.97 -9.18 14.85
N ARG A 38 -18.93 -9.05 13.92
CA ARG A 38 -18.69 -8.44 12.60
C ARG A 38 -18.28 -6.97 12.72
N LEU A 39 -18.93 -6.20 13.60
CA LEU A 39 -18.56 -4.82 13.87
C LEU A 39 -17.14 -4.69 14.44
N VAL A 40 -16.73 -5.60 15.33
CA VAL A 40 -15.35 -5.65 15.86
C VAL A 40 -14.36 -5.93 14.74
N ASP A 41 -14.64 -6.89 13.86
CA ASP A 41 -13.75 -7.21 12.74
C ASP A 41 -13.65 -6.05 11.72
N ALA A 42 -14.78 -5.44 11.35
CA ALA A 42 -14.80 -4.27 10.49
C ALA A 42 -14.05 -3.07 11.12
N SER A 43 -14.22 -2.85 12.42
CA SER A 43 -13.50 -1.81 13.16
C SER A 43 -12.00 -2.08 13.25
N ARG A 44 -11.60 -3.35 13.39
CA ARG A 44 -10.19 -3.77 13.38
C ARG A 44 -9.55 -3.39 12.04
N VAL A 45 -10.18 -3.73 10.93
CA VAL A 45 -9.71 -3.36 9.58
C VAL A 45 -9.63 -1.84 9.43
N GLY A 46 -10.67 -1.10 9.86
CA GLY A 46 -10.66 0.36 9.83
C GLY A 46 -9.52 0.99 10.65
N ALA A 47 -9.22 0.42 11.83
CA ALA A 47 -8.13 0.87 12.69
C ALA A 47 -6.74 0.56 12.09
N GLU A 48 -6.57 -0.61 11.48
CA GLU A 48 -5.36 -1.00 10.77
C GLU A 48 -5.07 -0.02 9.62
N GLU A 49 -6.07 0.27 8.79
CA GLU A 49 -5.98 1.20 7.66
C GLU A 49 -5.74 2.65 8.12
N ALA A 50 -6.44 3.13 9.15
CA ALA A 50 -6.18 4.46 9.70
C ALA A 50 -4.76 4.58 10.29
N GLY A 51 -4.28 3.56 11.01
CA GLY A 51 -2.94 3.52 11.57
C GLY A 51 -1.85 3.43 10.51
N ARG A 52 -2.14 2.76 9.40
CA ARG A 52 -1.31 2.68 8.20
C ARG A 52 -1.18 4.05 7.53
N LEU A 53 -2.30 4.69 7.19
CA LEU A 53 -2.32 6.05 6.60
C LEU A 53 -1.60 7.07 7.50
N LEU A 54 -1.75 6.96 8.83
CA LEU A 54 -1.05 7.83 9.78
C LEU A 54 0.48 7.66 9.69
N ARG A 55 0.97 6.42 9.62
CA ARG A 55 2.40 6.14 9.45
C ARG A 55 2.93 6.72 8.15
N GLU A 56 2.17 6.60 7.07
CA GLU A 56 2.54 7.19 5.78
C GLU A 56 2.62 8.71 5.82
N ALA A 57 1.61 9.37 6.40
CA ALA A 57 1.60 10.82 6.54
C ALA A 57 2.79 11.31 7.37
N VAL A 58 3.14 10.59 8.44
CA VAL A 58 4.32 10.89 9.26
C VAL A 58 5.62 10.74 8.46
N GLN A 59 5.79 9.63 7.74
CA GLN A 59 6.98 9.41 6.90
C GLN A 59 7.07 10.42 5.76
N GLY A 60 5.95 10.77 5.12
CA GLY A 60 5.87 11.81 4.11
C GLY A 60 6.27 13.19 4.67
N ALA A 61 5.80 13.54 5.86
CA ALA A 61 6.22 14.77 6.54
C ALA A 61 7.73 14.76 6.85
N ARG A 62 8.28 13.61 7.27
CA ARG A 62 9.72 13.45 7.52
C ARG A 62 10.54 13.59 6.25
N ALA A 63 10.11 12.99 5.15
CA ALA A 63 10.75 13.10 3.84
C ALA A 63 10.70 14.54 3.28
N ALA A 64 9.63 15.29 3.58
CA ALA A 64 9.51 16.71 3.27
C ALA A 64 10.37 17.62 4.17
N GLY A 65 11.19 17.06 5.07
CA GLY A 65 12.12 17.80 5.92
C GLY A 65 11.55 18.26 7.27
N HIS A 66 10.30 17.93 7.62
CA HIS A 66 9.74 18.30 8.92
C HIS A 66 10.42 17.54 10.05
N SER A 67 10.76 18.24 11.13
CA SER A 67 11.41 17.64 12.30
C SER A 67 10.48 16.71 13.08
N TRP A 68 11.05 15.78 13.83
CA TRP A 68 10.30 14.94 14.78
C TRP A 68 9.56 15.75 15.86
N ASP A 69 10.08 16.94 16.19
CA ASP A 69 9.40 17.86 17.11
C ASP A 69 8.11 18.41 16.50
N THR A 70 8.19 18.85 15.24
CA THR A 70 7.03 19.33 14.47
C THR A 70 5.97 18.24 14.33
N VAL A 71 6.39 17.01 14.00
CA VAL A 71 5.49 15.85 13.88
C VAL A 71 4.83 15.53 15.23
N GLY A 72 5.61 15.46 16.31
CA GLY A 72 5.07 15.20 17.65
C GLY A 72 4.01 16.22 18.06
N ARG A 73 4.24 17.50 17.78
CA ARG A 73 3.29 18.58 18.06
C ARG A 73 1.96 18.41 17.33
N VAL A 74 2.00 18.01 16.05
CA VAL A 74 0.79 17.74 15.26
C VAL A 74 0.05 16.51 15.79
N LEU A 75 0.78 15.49 16.24
CA LEU A 75 0.22 14.26 16.80
C LEU A 75 -0.27 14.41 18.25
N GLY A 76 0.01 15.55 18.91
CA GLY A 76 -0.30 15.75 20.33
C GLY A 76 0.55 14.90 21.27
N VAL A 77 1.76 14.49 20.85
CA VAL A 77 2.69 13.68 21.65
C VAL A 77 4.07 14.33 21.72
N SER A 78 4.92 13.87 22.64
CA SER A 78 6.31 14.35 22.72
C SER A 78 7.11 13.93 21.48
N ARG A 79 8.20 14.64 21.19
CA ARG A 79 9.17 14.27 20.14
C ARG A 79 9.65 12.83 20.31
N GLN A 80 10.01 12.42 21.53
CA GLN A 80 10.51 11.08 21.82
C GLN A 80 9.43 10.02 21.61
N ALA A 81 8.18 10.29 22.02
CA ALA A 81 7.06 9.39 21.78
C ALA A 81 6.76 9.23 20.27
N ALA A 82 6.84 10.33 19.49
CA ALA A 82 6.73 10.27 18.04
C ALA A 82 7.87 9.47 17.41
N GLN A 83 9.12 9.69 17.84
CA GLN A 83 10.27 8.91 17.36
C GLN A 83 10.14 7.43 17.69
N GLN A 84 9.82 7.06 18.92
CA GLN A 84 9.67 5.65 19.30
C GLN A 84 8.57 4.95 18.47
N ARG A 85 7.45 5.65 18.22
CA ARG A 85 6.31 5.09 17.50
C ARG A 85 6.51 5.03 15.98
N PHE A 86 7.27 5.95 15.40
CA PHE A 86 7.34 6.13 13.94
C PHE A 86 8.75 6.13 13.33
N ALA A 87 9.81 6.21 14.13
CA ALA A 87 11.20 6.17 13.65
C ALA A 87 11.76 4.73 13.58
N ASN A 88 11.08 3.75 14.17
CA ASN A 88 11.51 2.35 14.10
C ASN A 88 11.30 1.79 12.68
N LYS A 89 12.41 1.55 12.01
CA LYS A 89 12.56 0.61 10.90
C LYS A 89 13.16 -0.68 11.44
N ASP A 90 12.66 -1.82 10.99
CA ASP A 90 13.41 -3.07 10.83
C ASP A 90 13.82 -3.89 12.07
N LYS A 91 12.89 -4.28 12.96
CA LYS A 91 13.17 -5.38 13.92
C LYS A 91 12.15 -6.49 14.13
N ASP A 92 11.05 -6.57 13.36
CA ASP A 92 10.12 -7.72 13.44
C ASP A 92 9.68 -8.29 12.08
N ALA A 93 10.43 -8.04 11.01
CA ALA A 93 10.17 -8.69 9.72
C ALA A 93 11.48 -9.12 9.03
N ALA A 94 12.19 -10.04 9.69
CA ALA A 94 12.96 -11.10 9.02
C ALA A 94 13.38 -12.15 10.06
N PRO A 95 12.71 -13.31 10.11
CA PRO A 95 13.43 -14.51 9.72
C PRO A 95 13.53 -14.50 8.20
N SER A 96 14.76 -14.52 7.69
CA SER A 96 15.07 -15.16 6.43
C SER A 96 14.56 -16.60 6.50
N GLY A 97 13.30 -16.79 6.11
CA GLY A 97 12.65 -18.07 5.94
C GLY A 97 12.90 -18.54 4.52
N ALA A 98 14.06 -19.14 4.29
CA ALA A 98 14.14 -20.20 3.31
C ALA A 98 13.19 -21.32 3.74
N SER A 99 11.92 -21.22 3.36
CA SER A 99 11.00 -22.35 3.34
C SER A 99 10.76 -22.70 1.88
N GLY A 100 11.71 -23.48 1.35
CA GLY A 100 11.68 -23.97 -0.02
C GLY A 100 10.51 -24.92 -0.24
N ASN A 101 9.62 -24.53 -1.14
CA ASN A 101 9.22 -25.44 -2.19
C ASN A 101 10.23 -25.21 -3.33
N PRO A 102 11.03 -26.21 -3.77
CA PRO A 102 12.06 -26.00 -4.78
C PRO A 102 11.53 -25.52 -6.14
N ASP A 103 10.21 -25.62 -6.38
CA ASP A 103 9.52 -25.13 -7.57
C ASP A 103 8.84 -23.76 -7.39
N ALA A 104 8.89 -23.15 -6.20
CA ALA A 104 8.32 -21.81 -6.03
C ALA A 104 9.27 -20.74 -6.60
N PRO A 105 8.78 -19.80 -7.42
CA PRO A 105 9.61 -18.76 -7.99
C PRO A 105 10.25 -17.89 -6.90
N GLU A 106 11.51 -17.52 -7.10
CA GLU A 106 12.30 -16.76 -6.13
C GLU A 106 11.65 -15.40 -5.85
N ARG A 107 11.55 -15.01 -4.58
CA ARG A 107 10.96 -13.73 -4.15
C ARG A 107 11.92 -12.90 -3.32
N ARG A 108 11.87 -11.58 -3.50
CA ARG A 108 12.61 -10.62 -2.68
C ARG A 108 11.82 -9.35 -2.42
N ILE A 109 12.21 -8.64 -1.35
CA ILE A 109 11.62 -7.36 -0.96
C ILE A 109 12.58 -6.22 -1.33
N LEU A 110 12.10 -5.28 -2.13
CA LEU A 110 12.80 -4.04 -2.46
C LEU A 110 12.54 -3.00 -1.36
N THR A 111 13.57 -2.66 -0.60
CA THR A 111 13.55 -1.59 0.41
C THR A 111 14.92 -0.89 0.44
N PRO A 112 15.00 0.37 0.92
CA PRO A 112 13.91 1.25 1.28
C PRO A 112 13.36 2.03 0.08
N LEU A 113 12.03 2.05 -0.07
CA LEU A 113 11.36 2.76 -1.15
C LEU A 113 10.58 3.99 -0.65
N THR A 114 10.40 4.95 -1.53
CA THR A 114 9.64 6.19 -1.40
C THR A 114 8.92 6.44 -2.73
N ALA A 115 7.95 7.35 -2.76
CA ALA A 115 7.25 7.75 -3.97
C ALA A 115 8.14 8.42 -5.07
N PHE A 116 9.44 8.60 -4.81
CA PHE A 116 10.40 9.22 -5.73
C PHE A 116 11.40 8.22 -6.33
N ASN A 117 11.67 7.09 -5.67
CA ASN A 117 12.71 6.14 -6.08
C ASN A 117 12.15 4.75 -6.43
N GLU A 118 10.92 4.45 -6.06
CA GLU A 118 10.28 3.16 -6.26
C GLU A 118 10.10 2.83 -7.73
N MET A 119 9.76 3.80 -8.58
CA MET A 119 9.61 3.53 -10.02
C MET A 119 10.95 3.23 -10.69
N ALA A 120 12.04 3.85 -10.24
CA ALA A 120 13.38 3.54 -10.73
C ALA A 120 13.83 2.15 -10.26
N ALA A 121 13.60 1.83 -8.98
CA ALA A 121 13.90 0.50 -8.44
C ALA A 121 13.11 -0.61 -9.16
N LEU A 122 11.85 -0.37 -9.49
CA LEU A 122 11.04 -1.29 -10.29
C LEU A 122 11.54 -1.40 -11.72
N ALA A 123 11.95 -0.30 -12.36
CA ALA A 123 12.51 -0.35 -13.70
C ALA A 123 13.83 -1.15 -13.76
N ASP A 124 14.68 -1.03 -12.74
CA ASP A 124 15.92 -1.81 -12.62
C ASP A 124 15.61 -3.29 -12.43
N ALA A 125 14.73 -3.60 -11.46
CA ALA A 125 14.30 -4.96 -11.19
C ALA A 125 13.60 -5.61 -12.41
N GLY A 126 12.77 -4.84 -13.12
CA GLY A 126 12.07 -5.30 -14.33
C GLY A 126 13.02 -5.67 -15.46
N ARG A 127 14.13 -4.94 -15.64
CA ARG A 127 15.17 -5.32 -16.63
C ARG A 127 15.88 -6.61 -16.26
N ASP A 128 16.02 -6.87 -14.96
CA ASP A 128 16.63 -8.09 -14.42
C ASP A 128 15.65 -9.28 -14.34
N GLY A 129 14.45 -9.15 -14.91
CA GLY A 129 13.45 -10.22 -14.94
C GLY A 129 12.58 -10.32 -13.69
N TRP A 130 12.54 -9.28 -12.85
CA TRP A 130 11.72 -9.29 -11.63
C TRP A 130 10.41 -8.54 -11.83
N HIS A 131 9.29 -9.18 -11.51
CA HIS A 131 7.98 -8.54 -11.62
C HIS A 131 7.31 -8.31 -10.27
N LEU A 132 6.62 -7.18 -10.16
CA LEU A 132 5.87 -6.81 -8.98
C LEU A 132 4.73 -7.81 -8.69
N VAL A 133 4.66 -8.31 -7.46
CA VAL A 133 3.57 -9.19 -6.98
C VAL A 133 2.84 -8.65 -5.76
N GLY A 134 3.48 -7.76 -5.00
CA GLY A 134 2.88 -7.08 -3.85
C GLY A 134 3.61 -5.77 -3.56
N TYR A 135 2.98 -4.86 -2.82
CA TYR A 135 3.61 -3.61 -2.42
C TYR A 135 2.95 -3.03 -1.17
N GLY A 136 3.73 -2.21 -0.47
CA GLY A 136 3.26 -1.29 0.56
C GLY A 136 3.97 0.06 0.41
N ALA A 137 3.67 1.00 1.30
CA ALA A 137 4.19 2.38 1.22
C ALA A 137 5.70 2.52 0.96
N PHE A 138 6.50 1.59 1.50
CA PHE A 138 7.96 1.70 1.52
C PHE A 138 8.67 0.43 1.03
N PHE A 139 7.92 -0.52 0.50
CA PHE A 139 8.46 -1.77 0.00
C PHE A 139 7.69 -2.27 -1.21
N HIS A 140 8.37 -3.01 -2.08
CA HIS A 140 7.74 -3.75 -3.16
C HIS A 140 8.23 -5.21 -3.07
N GLU A 141 7.30 -6.16 -3.15
CA GLU A 141 7.59 -7.58 -3.25
C GLU A 141 7.65 -7.95 -4.73
N VAL A 142 8.80 -8.49 -5.15
CA VAL A 142 9.02 -8.91 -6.54
C VAL A 142 9.35 -10.38 -6.60
N GLU A 143 8.91 -11.00 -7.68
CA GLU A 143 9.09 -12.42 -7.99
C GLU A 143 9.91 -12.55 -9.29
N ALA A 144 10.83 -13.51 -9.33
CA ALA A 144 11.70 -13.76 -10.48
C ALA A 144 10.92 -14.37 -11.64
N SER A 145 11.27 -13.95 -12.85
CA SER A 145 10.75 -14.41 -14.13
C SER A 145 11.86 -14.46 -15.17
N ASP A 146 11.61 -15.24 -16.20
CA ASP A 146 12.44 -15.51 -17.38
C ASP A 146 12.42 -14.41 -18.45
N HIS A 147 11.63 -13.34 -18.26
CA HIS A 147 11.55 -12.21 -19.18
C HIS A 147 11.47 -10.87 -18.45
N ALA A 148 11.81 -9.80 -19.15
CA ALA A 148 11.81 -8.44 -18.60
C ALA A 148 10.38 -7.89 -18.43
N TRP A 149 10.22 -6.92 -17.54
CA TRP A 149 8.92 -6.33 -17.20
C TRP A 149 8.97 -4.81 -17.20
N GLU A 150 7.86 -4.20 -17.62
CA GLU A 150 7.56 -2.79 -17.38
C GLU A 150 6.60 -2.65 -16.19
N HIS A 151 6.79 -1.58 -15.42
CA HIS A 151 5.90 -1.22 -14.31
C HIS A 151 5.47 0.23 -14.45
N CYS A 152 4.22 0.52 -14.09
CA CYS A 152 3.75 1.89 -13.94
C CYS A 152 2.86 2.05 -12.71
N ARG A 153 2.81 3.27 -12.18
CA ARG A 153 1.86 3.67 -11.14
C ARG A 153 0.86 4.68 -11.71
N VAL A 154 -0.38 4.58 -11.30
CA VAL A 154 -1.44 5.54 -11.64
C VAL A 154 -2.27 5.90 -10.40
N PRO A 155 -2.76 7.15 -10.28
CA PRO A 155 -3.64 7.49 -9.18
C PRO A 155 -4.92 6.65 -9.23
N VAL A 156 -5.40 6.15 -8.08
CA VAL A 156 -6.61 5.32 -7.96
C VAL A 156 -7.87 6.01 -8.52
N VAL A 157 -7.92 7.35 -8.50
CA VAL A 157 -9.03 8.15 -9.05
C VAL A 157 -9.05 8.24 -10.58
N SER A 158 -8.14 7.57 -11.29
CA SER A 158 -7.95 7.69 -12.74
C SER A 158 -8.82 6.69 -13.54
N GLY A 159 -10.13 6.62 -13.25
CA GLY A 159 -11.06 5.58 -13.75
C GLY A 159 -10.89 5.19 -15.23
N GLY A 160 -10.96 6.16 -16.15
CA GLY A 160 -10.81 5.91 -17.59
C GLY A 160 -9.42 5.46 -18.02
N ARG A 161 -8.38 5.74 -17.23
CA ARG A 161 -6.99 5.34 -17.48
C ARG A 161 -6.73 3.88 -17.08
N HIS A 162 -7.35 3.40 -16.00
CA HIS A 162 -7.24 2.00 -15.58
C HIS A 162 -7.73 1.03 -16.67
N ARG A 163 -8.93 1.31 -17.23
CA ARG A 163 -9.51 0.49 -18.30
C ARG A 163 -8.66 0.47 -19.57
N ARG A 164 -8.02 1.60 -19.92
CA ARG A 164 -7.10 1.67 -21.06
C ARG A 164 -5.84 0.84 -20.82
N LEU A 165 -5.24 0.96 -19.64
CA LEU A 165 -4.07 0.15 -19.28
C LEU A 165 -4.37 -1.35 -19.39
N GLU A 166 -5.51 -1.81 -18.85
CA GLU A 166 -5.91 -3.22 -18.95
C GLU A 166 -6.12 -3.66 -20.41
N ALA A 167 -6.73 -2.80 -21.24
CA ALA A 167 -6.88 -3.06 -22.69
C ALA A 167 -5.53 -3.09 -23.43
N ASP A 168 -4.54 -2.31 -22.97
CA ASP A 168 -3.17 -2.25 -23.51
C ASP A 168 -2.25 -3.36 -22.95
N GLY A 169 -2.83 -4.36 -22.26
CA GLY A 169 -2.13 -5.54 -21.74
C GLY A 169 -1.46 -5.36 -20.39
N TRP A 170 -1.78 -4.29 -19.65
CA TRP A 170 -1.27 -4.10 -18.29
C TRP A 170 -2.08 -4.87 -17.26
N ILE A 171 -1.37 -5.51 -16.33
CA ILE A 171 -1.92 -6.33 -15.26
C ILE A 171 -1.84 -5.53 -13.96
N ALA A 172 -2.98 -5.31 -13.30
CA ALA A 172 -3.01 -4.69 -11.99
C ALA A 172 -2.38 -5.60 -10.93
N VAL A 173 -1.59 -5.01 -10.02
CA VAL A 173 -0.97 -5.76 -8.91
C VAL A 173 -1.69 -5.43 -7.59
N GLY A 174 -2.05 -6.48 -6.83
CA GLY A 174 -2.70 -6.39 -5.53
C GLY A 174 -4.08 -5.70 -5.54
N GLU A 175 -4.66 -5.53 -4.35
CA GLU A 175 -5.97 -4.90 -4.17
C GLU A 175 -5.93 -3.35 -4.24
N GLY A 176 -4.75 -2.77 -4.39
CA GLY A 176 -4.57 -1.32 -4.50
C GLY A 176 -4.26 -0.66 -3.16
N TRP A 177 -3.26 0.22 -3.16
CA TRP A 177 -2.93 1.08 -2.03
C TRP A 177 -3.33 2.52 -2.33
N PHE A 178 -4.02 3.21 -1.44
CA PHE A 178 -4.28 4.63 -1.65
C PHE A 178 -2.99 5.46 -1.47
N PRO A 179 -2.60 6.36 -2.40
CA PRO A 179 -3.36 6.84 -3.55
C PRO A 179 -2.97 6.22 -4.91
N TRP A 180 -2.10 5.21 -4.96
CA TRP A 180 -1.51 4.67 -6.19
C TRP A 180 -1.88 3.21 -6.46
N ARG A 181 -2.32 2.93 -7.68
CA ARG A 181 -2.43 1.56 -8.18
C ARG A 181 -1.24 1.26 -9.09
N TYR A 182 -0.61 0.12 -8.86
CA TYR A 182 0.52 -0.36 -9.66
C TYR A 182 0.07 -1.36 -10.70
N TYR A 183 0.72 -1.29 -11.85
CA TYR A 183 0.50 -2.17 -12.99
C TYR A 183 1.84 -2.72 -13.48
N LYS A 184 1.80 -3.93 -14.02
CA LYS A 184 2.93 -4.60 -14.66
C LYS A 184 2.56 -5.09 -16.06
N ARG A 185 3.53 -5.15 -16.96
CA ARG A 185 3.36 -5.75 -18.28
C ARG A 185 4.65 -6.46 -18.71
N PRO A 186 4.57 -7.69 -19.24
CA PRO A 186 5.76 -8.38 -19.74
C PRO A 186 6.28 -7.67 -20.99
N LEU A 187 7.60 -7.53 -21.10
CA LEU A 187 8.25 -7.10 -22.33
C LEU A 187 8.53 -8.32 -23.22
N PRO A 188 8.36 -8.19 -24.54
CA PRO A 188 8.80 -9.22 -25.46
C PRO A 188 10.32 -9.44 -25.27
N PRO A 189 10.80 -10.69 -25.42
CA PRO A 189 12.22 -10.98 -25.34
C PRO A 189 12.96 -10.13 -26.38
N ALA A 190 14.08 -9.52 -25.98
CA ALA A 190 14.90 -8.70 -26.85
C ALA A 190 15.35 -9.55 -28.06
N GLY A 191 14.65 -9.42 -29.19
CA GLY A 191 14.87 -10.30 -30.34
C GLY A 191 13.80 -10.35 -31.43
N THR A 192 12.65 -9.69 -31.30
CA THR A 192 11.70 -9.54 -32.41
C THR A 192 11.56 -8.08 -32.82
N ASP A 193 12.58 -7.56 -33.50
CA ASP A 193 12.41 -6.47 -34.47
C ASP A 193 11.52 -7.03 -35.60
N ASP A 194 10.21 -6.79 -35.51
CA ASP A 194 9.34 -7.03 -36.65
C ASP A 194 9.46 -5.82 -37.58
N LYS A 195 10.32 -5.97 -38.59
CA LYS A 195 10.33 -5.10 -39.76
C LYS A 195 8.97 -5.17 -40.43
N HIS A 196 8.25 -4.05 -40.49
CA HIS A 196 7.34 -3.73 -41.60
C HIS A 196 7.51 -2.26 -41.98
#